data_AF-A0A952SUQ2-F1
#
_entry.id   AF-A0A952SUQ2-F1
#
_cell.length_a   1.000
_cell.length_b   1.000
_cell.length_c   1.000
_cell.angle_alpha   90.00
_cell.angle_beta   90.00
_cell.angle_gamma   90.00
#
_symmetry.space_group_name_H-M   'P 1'
#
loop_
_entity.id
_entity.type
_entity.pdbx_description
1 polymer ?
#
loop_
_entity_poly.entity_id
_entity_poly.type
_entity_poly.pdbx_seq_one_letter_code
_entity_poly.pdbx_strand_id
1 'polypeptide(L)'
;LLASEVGCDGVVASGEEATALRQKVGPHFTIVTPGVRPAGKGVDDHARATTPTQTIAAGADYLVIGRPIRDAADPAATVTAILAEMQAAFDARG
;
A
#
# COMPACT_ATOMS: atom_id res chain seq x y z
N LEU A 1 -11.93 9.84 13.05
CA LEU A 1 -12.36 9.04 11.87
C LEU A 1 -13.47 8.14 12.38
N LEU A 2 -14.70 8.25 11.86
CA LEU A 2 -15.86 7.56 12.43
C LEU A 2 -15.60 6.06 12.68
N ALA A 3 -14.95 5.37 11.73
CA ALA A 3 -14.57 3.96 11.89
C ALA A 3 -13.75 3.69 13.16
N SER A 4 -12.76 4.54 13.47
CA SER A 4 -11.99 4.44 14.72
C SER A 4 -12.82 4.79 15.95
N GLU A 5 -13.70 5.77 15.86
CA GLU A 5 -14.56 6.21 16.97
C GLU A 5 -15.62 5.17 17.35
N VAL A 6 -16.09 4.37 16.38
CA VAL A 6 -17.05 3.27 16.61
C VAL A 6 -16.38 1.92 16.90
N GLY A 7 -15.05 1.89 17.05
CA GLY A 7 -14.30 0.71 17.47
C GLY A 7 -13.95 -0.28 16.36
N CYS A 8 -13.91 0.14 15.09
CA CYS A 8 -13.33 -0.71 14.03
C CYS A 8 -11.81 -0.85 14.22
N ASP A 9 -11.23 -1.95 13.74
CA ASP A 9 -9.79 -2.20 13.81
C ASP A 9 -8.98 -1.48 12.71
N GLY A 10 -9.64 -1.00 11.66
CA GLY A 10 -8.97 -0.43 10.51
C GLY A 10 -9.89 0.13 9.42
N VAL A 11 -9.27 0.59 8.33
CA VAL A 11 -9.96 1.03 7.11
C VAL A 11 -9.23 0.59 5.84
N VAL A 12 -9.99 0.53 4.75
CA VAL A 12 -9.47 0.47 3.39
C VAL A 12 -9.44 1.90 2.84
N ALA A 13 -8.29 2.36 2.33
CA ALA A 13 -8.13 3.70 1.78
C ALA A 13 -7.10 3.73 0.65
N SER A 14 -7.09 4.80 -0.16
CA SER A 14 -6.08 4.93 -1.22
C SER A 14 -4.71 5.30 -0.65
N GLY A 15 -3.64 5.03 -1.41
CA GLY A 15 -2.27 5.35 -0.98
C GLY A 15 -2.02 6.84 -0.80
N GLU A 16 -2.77 7.69 -1.51
CA GLU A 16 -2.73 9.16 -1.37
C GLU A 16 -3.25 9.63 0.00
N GLU A 17 -4.20 8.89 0.58
CA GLU A 17 -4.87 9.26 1.84
C GLU A 17 -4.19 8.66 3.08
N ALA A 18 -3.35 7.65 2.90
CA ALA A 18 -2.74 6.88 3.99
C ALA A 18 -1.99 7.77 5.00
N THR A 19 -1.24 8.79 4.54
CA THR A 19 -0.49 9.70 5.42
C THR A 19 -1.43 10.48 6.33
N ALA A 20 -2.47 11.09 5.75
CA ALA A 20 -3.42 11.90 6.49
C ALA A 20 -4.27 11.04 7.44
N LEU A 21 -4.59 9.80 7.04
CA LEU A 21 -5.26 8.85 7.91
C LEU A 21 -4.38 8.45 9.08
N ARG A 22 -3.14 8.02 8.82
CA ARG A 22 -2.18 7.61 9.86
C ARG A 22 -1.98 8.69 10.93
N GLN A 23 -1.89 9.95 10.53
CA GLN A 23 -1.82 11.10 11.46
C GLN A 23 -3.06 11.24 12.36
N LYS A 24 -4.24 10.87 11.87
CA LYS A 24 -5.50 10.97 12.61
C LYS A 24 -5.77 9.79 13.55
N VAL A 25 -5.37 8.58 13.15
CA VAL A 25 -5.72 7.33 13.87
C VAL A 25 -4.58 6.74 14.70
N GLY A 26 -3.36 7.28 14.56
CA GLY A 26 -2.18 6.78 15.26
C GLY A 26 -1.68 5.44 14.71
N PRO A 27 -0.65 4.83 15.32
CA PRO A 27 0.06 3.68 14.76
C PRO A 27 -0.69 2.33 14.87
N HIS A 28 -1.71 2.23 15.73
CA HIS A 28 -2.37 0.95 16.04
C HIS A 28 -3.59 0.64 15.19
N PHE A 29 -4.06 1.59 14.38
CA PHE A 29 -5.23 1.41 13.53
C PHE A 29 -4.81 0.92 12.14
N THR A 30 -5.40 -0.17 11.67
CA THR A 30 -4.96 -0.83 10.44
C THR A 30 -5.36 -0.02 9.19
N ILE A 31 -4.42 0.18 8.27
CA ILE A 31 -4.65 0.84 6.98
C ILE A 31 -4.32 -0.13 5.85
N VAL A 32 -5.35 -0.57 5.12
CA VAL A 32 -5.23 -1.44 3.95
C VAL A 32 -5.33 -0.60 2.67
N THR A 33 -4.34 -0.70 1.79
CA THR A 33 -4.26 0.12 0.57
C THR A 33 -4.34 -0.72 -0.70
N PRO A 34 -5.44 -0.64 -1.47
CA PRO A 34 -5.55 -1.29 -2.76
C PRO A 34 -5.04 -0.42 -3.91
N GLY A 35 -4.88 -1.05 -5.08
CA GLY A 35 -4.51 -0.35 -6.31
C GLY A 35 -3.03 0.00 -6.42
N VAL A 36 -2.18 -0.66 -5.63
CA VAL A 36 -0.73 -0.43 -5.60
C VAL A 36 -0.06 -1.09 -6.81
N ARG A 37 0.90 -0.39 -7.42
CA ARG A 37 1.58 -0.84 -8.64
C ARG A 37 3.10 -0.67 -8.56
N PRO A 38 3.91 -1.71 -8.84
CA PRO A 38 5.37 -1.58 -8.95
C PRO A 38 5.76 -0.59 -10.06
N ALA A 39 6.88 0.11 -9.88
CA ALA A 39 7.38 1.05 -10.88
C ALA A 39 7.71 0.33 -12.20
N GLY A 40 7.36 0.94 -13.35
CA GLY A 40 7.72 0.42 -14.69
C GLY A 40 6.79 -0.66 -15.28
N LYS A 41 5.70 -1.06 -14.60
CA LYS A 41 4.72 -2.03 -15.12
C LYS A 41 3.38 -1.35 -15.49
N GLY A 42 3.27 -0.94 -16.75
CA GLY A 42 1.99 -0.68 -17.45
C GLY A 42 1.23 0.59 -17.03
N VAL A 43 1.23 1.59 -17.92
CA VAL A 43 0.34 2.75 -17.89
C VAL A 43 -1.01 2.31 -18.43
N ASP A 44 -1.96 1.86 -17.61
CA ASP A 44 -3.38 1.85 -17.97
C ASP A 44 -4.33 1.89 -16.74
N ASP A 45 -5.25 2.85 -16.85
CA ASP A 45 -6.57 3.11 -16.23
C ASP A 45 -6.75 3.32 -14.73
N HIS A 46 -5.69 3.48 -13.94
CA HIS A 46 -5.82 4.11 -12.62
C HIS A 46 -4.89 5.31 -12.53
N ALA A 47 -5.44 6.51 -12.72
CA ALA A 47 -4.74 7.80 -12.66
C ALA A 47 -4.14 8.15 -11.27
N ARG A 48 -4.12 7.21 -10.31
CA ARG A 48 -3.80 7.43 -8.89
C ARG A 48 -3.17 6.21 -8.20
N ALA A 49 -2.41 5.40 -8.93
CA ALA A 49 -1.74 4.25 -8.33
C ALA A 49 -0.43 4.68 -7.63
N THR A 50 -0.30 4.39 -6.34
CA THR A 50 0.97 4.52 -5.61
C THR A 50 1.85 3.29 -5.81
N THR A 51 3.16 3.47 -5.70
CA THR A 51 4.12 2.35 -5.65
C THR A 51 4.10 1.66 -4.29
N PRO A 52 4.61 0.41 -4.18
CA PRO A 52 4.80 -0.25 -2.89
C PRO A 52 5.58 0.63 -1.91
N THR A 53 6.68 1.22 -2.36
CA THR A 53 7.50 2.16 -1.58
C THR A 53 6.69 3.36 -1.07
N GLN A 54 5.97 4.06 -1.96
CA GLN A 54 5.15 5.22 -1.58
C GLN A 54 4.08 4.84 -0.56
N THR A 55 3.45 3.69 -0.75
CA THR A 55 2.35 3.22 0.10
C THR A 55 2.82 2.87 1.51
N ILE A 56 3.95 2.18 1.63
CA ILE A 56 4.57 1.86 2.93
C ILE A 56 5.03 3.14 3.63
N ALA A 57 5.71 4.04 2.92
CA ALA A 57 6.16 5.32 3.44
C ALA A 57 4.98 6.19 3.93
N ALA A 58 3.84 6.12 3.24
CA ALA A 58 2.63 6.86 3.59
C ALA A 58 1.91 6.32 4.84
N GLY A 59 2.28 5.16 5.37
CA GLY A 59 1.67 4.69 6.62
C GLY A 59 0.81 3.43 6.50
N ALA A 60 0.71 2.82 5.33
CA ALA A 60 -0.09 1.60 5.15
C ALA A 60 0.52 0.39 5.87
N ASP A 61 -0.35 -0.51 6.31
CA ASP A 61 0.03 -1.78 6.93
C ASP A 61 -0.08 -2.94 5.94
N TYR A 62 -1.05 -2.87 5.02
CA TYR A 62 -1.28 -3.89 4.00
C TYR A 62 -1.42 -3.26 2.61
N LEU A 63 -0.83 -3.92 1.61
CA LEU A 63 -0.91 -3.54 0.21
C LEU A 63 -1.70 -4.61 -0.56
N VAL A 64 -2.72 -4.21 -1.32
CA VAL A 64 -3.47 -5.13 -2.18
C VAL A 64 -3.03 -4.93 -3.63
N ILE A 65 -2.23 -5.89 -4.11
CA ILE A 65 -1.65 -5.91 -5.46
C ILE A 65 -2.22 -7.09 -6.23
N GLY A 66 -2.98 -6.80 -7.30
CA GLY A 66 -3.65 -7.82 -8.13
C GLY A 66 -2.93 -8.06 -9.45
N ARG A 67 -3.40 -7.38 -10.50
CA ARG A 67 -2.90 -7.51 -11.89
C ARG A 67 -1.38 -7.53 -12.04
N PRO A 68 -0.59 -6.67 -11.35
CA PRO A 68 0.86 -6.69 -11.49
C PRO A 68 1.50 -8.04 -11.13
N ILE A 69 0.94 -8.80 -10.18
CA ILE A 69 1.42 -10.13 -9.80
C ILE A 69 0.80 -11.20 -10.69
N ARG A 70 -0.53 -11.16 -10.87
CA ARG A 70 -1.29 -12.18 -11.61
C ARG A 70 -0.84 -12.30 -13.08
N ASP A 71 -0.60 -11.15 -13.72
CA ASP A 71 -0.32 -11.07 -15.16
C ASP A 71 1.20 -11.01 -15.46
N ALA A 72 2.05 -11.19 -14.44
CA ALA A 72 3.49 -11.21 -14.61
C ALA A 72 3.96 -12.48 -15.33
N ALA A 73 5.01 -12.34 -16.16
CA ALA A 73 5.69 -13.49 -16.77
C ALA A 73 6.28 -14.45 -15.72
N ASP A 74 6.71 -13.91 -14.58
CA ASP A 74 7.14 -14.66 -13.40
C ASP A 74 6.51 -14.04 -12.14
N PRO A 75 5.37 -14.58 -11.65
CA PRO A 75 4.71 -14.08 -10.46
C PRO A 75 5.58 -14.17 -9.20
N ALA A 76 6.39 -15.22 -9.06
CA ALA A 76 7.23 -15.44 -7.88
C ALA A 76 8.37 -14.41 -7.82
N ALA A 77 9.04 -14.16 -8.96
CA ALA A 77 10.04 -13.10 -9.05
C ALA A 77 9.43 -11.72 -8.82
N THR A 78 8.22 -11.48 -9.32
CA THR A 78 7.50 -10.20 -9.12
C THR A 78 7.16 -9.97 -7.66
N VAL A 79 6.65 -10.98 -6.95
CA VAL A 79 6.39 -10.90 -5.50
C VAL A 79 7.68 -10.66 -4.72
N THR A 80 8.75 -11.38 -5.07
CA THR A 80 10.07 -11.19 -4.43
C THR A 80 10.56 -9.75 -4.55
N ALA A 81 10.45 -9.14 -5.74
CA ALA A 81 10.83 -7.75 -5.96
C ALA A 81 9.96 -6.78 -5.14
N ILE A 82 8.64 -6.98 -5.12
CA ILE A 82 7.71 -6.16 -4.32
C ILE A 82 8.04 -6.25 -2.83
N LEU A 83 8.30 -7.45 -2.31
CA LEU A 83 8.65 -7.64 -0.90
C LEU A 83 9.96 -6.93 -0.55
N ALA A 84 10.95 -6.95 -1.45
CA ALA A 84 12.19 -6.21 -1.27
C ALA A 84 11.95 -4.68 -1.23
N GLU A 85 11.11 -4.15 -2.13
CA GLU A 85 10.71 -2.74 -2.11
C GLU A 85 9.96 -2.36 -0.82
N MET A 86 9.05 -3.22 -0.36
CA MET A 86 8.28 -3.03 0.87
C MET A 86 9.20 -3.01 2.09
N GLN A 87 10.13 -3.96 2.19
CA GLN A 87 11.07 -4.05 3.31
C GLN A 87 11.98 -2.82 3.36
N ALA A 88 12.57 -2.44 2.23
CA ALA A 88 13.43 -1.25 2.17
C ALA A 88 12.68 0.04 2.55
N ALA A 89 11.43 0.17 2.13
CA ALA A 89 10.59 1.31 2.49
C ALA A 89 10.17 1.30 3.97
N PHE A 90 9.92 0.11 4.52
CA PHE A 90 9.56 -0.06 5.93
C PHE A 90 10.74 0.32 6.83
N ASP A 91 11.94 -0.19 6.52
CA ASP A 91 13.17 0.12 7.24
C ASP A 91 13.52 1.61 7.19
N ALA A 92 13.22 2.29 6.08
CA ALA A 92 13.48 3.73 5.93
C ALA A 92 12.44 4.63 6.65
N ARG A 93 11.27 4.08 7.01
CA ARG A 93 10.17 4.83 7.62
C ARG A 93 10.32 4.98 9.15
N GLY A 94 11.09 4.12 9.81
CA GLY A 94 11.23 4.10 11.27
C GLY A 94 12.53 3.46 11.73
#